data_AF-A0AAJ2WDN4-F1
#
_entry.id   AF-A0AAJ2WDN4-F1
#
_cell.length_a   1.000
_cell.length_b   1.000
_cell.length_c   1.000
_cell.angle_alpha   90.00
_cell.angle_beta   90.00
_cell.angle_gamma   90.00
#
_symmetry.space_group_name_H-M   'P 1'
#
loop_
_entity.id
_entity.type
_entity.pdbx_description
1 polymer ?
#
loop_
_entity_poly.entity_id
_entity_poly.type
_entity_poly.pdbx_seq_one_letter_code
_entity_poly.pdbx_strand_id
1 'polypeptide(L)' 'MSKHNPNGVPEAPAIEELWLNYFNSYLFEHGTISENEYKRMTEKIAEKTARYSPLKEAR' A
#
# COMPACT_ATOMS: atom_id res chain seq x y z
N MET A 1 16.51 -4.18 7.35
CA MET A 1 16.70 -3.04 8.29
C MET A 1 15.89 -1.87 7.76
N SER A 2 14.88 -1.44 8.53
CA SER A 2 13.94 -0.37 8.16
C SER A 2 14.69 0.94 7.94
N LYS A 3 14.55 1.55 6.76
CA LYS A 3 15.11 2.88 6.49
C LYS A 3 14.21 3.92 7.15
N HIS A 4 14.49 4.23 8.41
CA HIS A 4 13.96 5.42 9.05
C HIS A 4 14.61 6.65 8.41
N ASN A 5 13.83 7.40 7.63
CA ASN A 5 14.22 8.72 7.16
C ASN A 5 14.02 9.71 8.33
N PRO A 6 15.05 10.46 8.77
CA PRO A 6 14.97 11.34 9.93
C PRO A 6 14.06 12.56 9.74
N ASN A 7 13.59 12.80 8.51
CA ASN A 7 12.53 13.76 8.22
C ASN A 7 11.22 12.99 8.16
N GLY A 8 10.36 13.12 9.18
CA GLY A 8 9.17 12.30 9.42
C GLY A 8 8.03 12.36 8.38
N VAL A 9 8.34 12.65 7.12
CA VAL A 9 7.43 12.54 5.99
C VAL A 9 7.71 11.21 5.29
N PRO A 10 6.77 10.26 5.29
CA PRO A 10 6.91 9.04 4.50
C PRO A 10 7.15 9.42 3.03
N GLU A 11 8.03 8.69 2.34
CA GLU A 11 8.22 8.90 0.89
C GLU A 11 6.85 8.78 0.18
N ALA A 12 6.65 9.54 -0.90
CA ALA A 12 5.35 9.57 -1.61
C ALA A 12 4.74 8.17 -1.90
N PRO A 13 5.51 7.12 -2.26
CA PRO A 13 4.99 5.76 -2.41
C PRO A 13 4.39 5.16 -1.13
N ALA A 14 4.94 5.50 0.04
CA ALA A 14 4.45 5.04 1.34
C ALA A 14 3.15 5.75 1.75
N ILE A 15 2.99 7.03 1.38
CA ILE A 15 1.74 7.77 1.60
C ILE A 15 0.62 7.20 0.74
N GLU A 16 0.93 6.89 -0.53
CA GLU A 16 -0.06 6.31 -1.45
C GLU A 16 -0.51 4.92 -0.99
N GLU A 17 0.42 4.06 -0.57
CA GLU A 17 0.09 2.74 0.00
C GLU A 17 -0.79 2.87 1.24
N LEU A 18 -0.45 3.79 2.15
CA LEU A 18 -1.25 4.04 3.36
C LEU A 18 -2.69 4.45 2.99
N TRP A 19 -2.84 5.38 2.05
CA TRP A 19 -4.14 5.87 1.63
C TRP A 19 -4.97 4.80 0.93
N LEU A 20 -4.35 3.99 0.05
CA LEU A 20 -5.03 2.91 -0.65
C LEU A 20 -5.52 1.81 0.30
N ASN A 21 -4.72 1.44 1.31
CA ASN A 21 -5.13 0.48 2.31
C ASN A 21 -6.29 1.01 3.16
N TYR A 22 -6.20 2.27 3.62
CA TYR A 22 -7.30 2.92 4.35
C TYR A 22 -8.60 2.93 3.54
N PHE A 23 -8.54 3.36 2.27
CA PHE A 23 -9.73 3.45 1.43
C PHE A 23 -10.33 2.06 1.13
N ASN A 24 -9.50 1.04 0.93
CA ASN A 24 -9.96 -0.33 0.74
C ASN A 24 -10.70 -0.87 1.98
N SER A 25 -10.18 -0.62 3.18
CA SER A 25 -10.85 -0.98 4.44
C SER A 25 -12.17 -0.23 4.61
N TYR A 26 -12.20 1.08 4.35
CA TYR A 26 -13.42 1.89 4.40
C TYR A 26 -14.53 1.32 3.49
N LEU A 27 -14.21 1.00 2.24
CA LEU A 27 -15.19 0.45 1.31
C LEU A 27 -15.75 -0.90 1.79
N PHE A 28 -14.91 -1.73 2.41
CA PHE A 28 -15.33 -3.03 2.94
C PHE A 28 -16.21 -2.88 4.20
N GLU A 29 -15.79 -2.05 5.16
CA GLU A 29 -16.53 -1.78 6.40
C GLU A 29 -17.92 -1.17 6.12
N HIS A 30 -18.04 -0.37 5.07
CA HIS A 30 -19.31 0.21 4.63
C HIS A 30 -20.10 -0.68 3.68
N GLY A 31 -19.68 -1.93 3.44
CA GLY A 31 -20.40 -2.89 2.59
C GLY A 31 -20.48 -2.48 1.11
N THR A 32 -19.62 -1.56 0.67
CA THR A 32 -19.57 -1.12 -0.73
C THR A 32 -18.89 -2.16 -1.62
N ILE A 33 -17.95 -2.92 -1.06
CA ILE A 33 -17.27 -4.04 -1.72
C ILE A 33 -17.39 -5.30 -0.88
N SER A 34 -17.38 -6.45 -1.56
CA SER A 34 -17.36 -7.77 -0.93
C SER A 34 -15.98 -8.12 -0.34
N GLU A 35 -15.94 -9.13 0.52
CA GLU A 35 -14.68 -9.66 1.08
C GLU A 35 -13.70 -10.12 -0.01
N ASN A 36 -14.22 -10.70 -1.10
CA ASN A 36 -13.41 -11.13 -2.24
C ASN A 36 -12.77 -9.95 -2.97
N GLU A 37 -13.52 -8.85 -3.15
CA GLU A 37 -13.01 -7.62 -3.76
C GLU A 37 -11.98 -6.95 -2.85
N TYR A 38 -12.24 -6.90 -1.54
CA TYR A 38 -11.29 -6.41 -0.55
C TYR A 38 -9.95 -7.16 -0.60
N LYS A 39 -9.98 -8.50 -0.61
CA LYS A 39 -8.78 -9.35 -0.72
C LYS A 39 -8.01 -9.08 -2.01
N ARG A 40 -8.71 -9.03 -3.14
CA ARG A 40 -8.12 -8.77 -4.46
C ARG A 40 -7.48 -7.38 -4.54
N MET A 41 -8.10 -6.37 -3.93
CA MET A 41 -7.55 -5.02 -3.81
C MET A 41 -6.28 -5.00 -2.96
N THR A 42 -6.29 -5.66 -1.81
CA THR A 42 -5.12 -5.77 -0.91
C THR A 42 -3.93 -6.42 -1.63
N GLU A 43 -4.16 -7.49 -2.39
CA GLU A 43 -3.12 -8.14 -3.20
C GLU A 43 -2.53 -7.19 -4.26
N LYS A 44 -3.37 -6.42 -4.95
CA LYS A 44 -2.92 -5.44 -5.95
C LYS A 44 -2.11 -4.29 -5.34
N ILE A 45 -2.50 -3.81 -4.17
CA ILE A 45 -1.77 -2.77 -3.44
C ILE A 45 -0.37 -3.30 -3.08
N ALA A 46 -0.29 -4.50 -2.50
CA ALA A 46 0.98 -5.14 -2.15
C ALA A 46 1.87 -5.41 -3.38
N GLU A 47 1.30 -5.88 -4.49
CA GLU A 47 2.03 -6.07 -5.75
C GLU A 47 2.60 -4.75 -6.28
N LYS A 48 1.81 -3.67 -6.22
CA LYS A 48 2.26 -2.33 -6.59
C LYS A 48 3.43 -1.89 -5.71
N THR A 49 3.29 -1.93 -4.38
CA THR A 49 4.37 -1.57 -3.44
C THR A 49 5.65 -2.37 -3.71
N ALA A 50 5.53 -3.68 -3.95
CA ALA A 50 6.66 -4.55 -4.23
C ALA A 50 7.40 -4.17 -5.52
N ARG A 51 6.68 -3.71 -6.55
CA ARG A 51 7.29 -3.20 -7.81
C ARG A 51 8.04 -1.88 -7.61
N TYR A 52 7.60 -1.04 -6.67
CA TYR A 52 8.24 0.25 -6.36
C TYR A 52 9.37 0.15 -5.33
N SER A 53 9.62 -1.02 -4.75
CA SER A 53 10.74 -1.21 -3.82
C SER A 53 12.08 -0.96 -4.56
N PRO A 54 12.90 0.03 -4.15
CA PRO A 54 14.13 0.43 -4.85
C PRO A 54 15.21 -0.67 -4.90
N LEU A 55 14.98 -1.82 -4.27
CA LEU A 55 15.89 -2.96 -4.25
C LEU A 55 16.02 -3.68 -5.60
N LYS A 56 15.20 -3.37 -6.62
CA LYS A 56 15.33 -3.94 -7.97
C LYS A 56 16.21 -3.14 -8.95
N GLU A 57 16.57 -1.91 -8.63
CA GLU A 57 17.52 -1.14 -9.47
C GLU A 57 18.99 -1.32 -9.05
N ALA A 58 19.26 -1.95 -7.90
CA ALA A 58 20.59 -2.36 -7.51
C ALA A 58 20.86 -3.79 -8.01
N ARG A 59 21.22 -3.89 -9.29
CA ARG A 59 21.79 -5.10 -9.92
C ARG A 59 23.21 -5.36 -9.41
#